data_AF-A0A0S8C1X9-F1
#
_entry.id   AF-A0A0S8C1X9-F1
#
_cell.length_a   1.000
_cell.length_b   1.000
_cell.length_c   1.000
_cell.angle_alpha   90.00
_cell.angle_beta   90.00
_cell.angle_gamma   90.00
#
_symmetry.space_group_name_H-M   'P 1'
#
loop_
_entity.id
_entity.type
_entity.pdbx_description
1 polymer ?
#
loop_
_entity_poly.entity_id
_entity_poly.type
_entity_poly.pdbx_seq_one_letter_code
_entity_poly.pdbx_strand_id
1 'polypeptide(L)'
;MAYRWLGALLMSAACLVGCGADEPGDPFCLGSGCGGSGGDGGTGGVGGTGGLGGAGGGGGGSVPACETSLLCQSCPTEGFCDTSEDCSVGSVCIESGCNTLTGAPIGHCVFAGGGACDSTDDCPAERECMDVPVEGKRCVKTTPGCSIRFDCVPGFSCENGSCVDRRVPCDLDSDCPKNHLCLGTTASEFCVRIQVDCAEDFDCFGLAPFCADIDGDGNKECAGEIDPYALSLDTCLNAECSDPSAPVCEAATVGSASECGQYGLCLDDGDCAAGFSCVGLWPDGRKECVPNGGSCSSFVDCGIRQVCASPRDGGAPSCQAGYQE
;
A
#
# COMPACT_ATOMS: atom_id res chain seq x y z
N MET A 1 8.29 4.27 -30.74
CA MET A 1 7.17 3.79 -29.91
C MET A 1 6.49 2.62 -30.61
N ALA A 2 6.99 1.39 -30.46
CA ALA A 2 6.39 0.19 -31.05
C ALA A 2 7.04 -1.10 -30.50
N TYR A 3 6.93 -1.39 -29.21
CA TYR A 3 7.19 -2.73 -28.65
C TYR A 3 6.42 -2.89 -27.33
N ARG A 4 5.14 -3.30 -27.38
CA ARG A 4 4.34 -3.58 -26.16
C ARG A 4 3.33 -4.75 -26.29
N TRP A 5 3.46 -5.66 -27.27
CA TRP A 5 2.42 -6.67 -27.55
C TRP A 5 2.89 -8.14 -27.64
N LEU A 6 4.03 -8.52 -27.04
CA LEU A 6 4.52 -9.91 -27.13
C LEU A 6 4.65 -10.65 -25.79
N GLY A 7 4.31 -10.03 -24.66
CA GLY A 7 4.43 -10.67 -23.33
C GLY A 7 3.23 -11.51 -22.88
N ALA A 8 2.02 -11.26 -23.40
CA ALA A 8 0.79 -11.81 -22.82
C ALA A 8 0.24 -13.08 -23.52
N LEU A 9 0.91 -13.62 -24.53
CA LEU A 9 0.35 -14.67 -25.40
C LEU A 9 0.98 -16.07 -25.24
N LEU A 10 1.81 -16.30 -24.22
CA LEU A 10 2.54 -17.57 -24.03
C LEU A 10 2.09 -18.47 -22.86
N MET A 11 0.96 -18.17 -22.21
CA MET A 11 0.45 -18.96 -21.06
C MET A 11 -0.93 -19.63 -21.29
N SER A 12 -1.30 -19.94 -22.53
CA SER A 12 -2.61 -20.55 -22.83
C SER A 12 -2.59 -21.80 -23.73
N ALA A 13 -1.46 -22.51 -23.82
CA ALA A 13 -1.37 -23.71 -24.65
C ALA A 13 -0.62 -24.87 -23.97
N ALA A 14 -1.17 -25.40 -22.87
CA ALA A 14 -0.76 -26.71 -22.35
C ALA A 14 -1.85 -27.38 -21.47
N CYS A 15 -3.07 -27.57 -21.98
CA CYS A 15 -4.06 -28.44 -21.34
C CYS A 15 -4.89 -29.21 -22.38
N LEU A 16 -4.25 -30.13 -23.11
CA LEU A 16 -4.93 -31.22 -23.81
C LEU A 16 -3.98 -32.42 -23.85
N VAL A 17 -4.20 -33.42 -23.00
CA VAL A 17 -4.09 -34.88 -23.27
C VAL A 17 -4.32 -35.62 -21.95
N GLY A 18 -5.30 -36.54 -21.93
CA GLY A 18 -5.21 -37.77 -21.15
C GLY A 18 -6.26 -38.00 -20.07
N CYS A 19 -7.45 -38.44 -20.46
CA CYS A 19 -8.31 -39.23 -19.59
C CYS A 19 -7.68 -40.61 -19.36
N GLY A 20 -7.51 -41.01 -18.09
CA GLY A 20 -7.19 -42.37 -17.67
C GLY A 20 -7.87 -42.64 -16.33
N ALA A 21 -8.75 -43.64 -16.30
CA ALA A 21 -9.64 -43.96 -15.20
C ALA A 21 -8.99 -44.88 -14.14
N ASP A 22 -9.56 -44.79 -12.93
CA ASP A 22 -9.67 -45.77 -11.84
C ASP A 22 -8.41 -46.39 -11.19
N GLU A 23 -8.19 -46.13 -9.89
CA GLU A 23 -8.54 -47.06 -8.81
C GLU A 23 -8.38 -46.41 -7.40
N PRO A 24 -9.12 -46.88 -6.37
CA PRO A 24 -9.16 -46.29 -5.03
C PRO A 24 -8.16 -46.95 -4.07
N GLY A 25 -7.49 -46.14 -3.23
CA GLY A 25 -6.58 -46.65 -2.22
C GLY A 25 -6.29 -45.66 -1.11
N ASP A 26 -7.19 -45.63 -0.12
CA ASP A 26 -7.00 -45.50 1.34
C ASP A 26 -6.11 -44.41 2.01
N PRO A 27 -6.38 -44.11 3.30
CA PRO A 27 -6.18 -42.78 3.92
C PRO A 27 -4.90 -42.69 4.80
N PHE A 28 -4.78 -41.60 5.58
CA PHE A 28 -3.76 -41.21 6.58
C PHE A 28 -2.71 -40.21 6.07
N CYS A 29 -2.40 -39.07 6.73
CA CYS A 29 -2.45 -38.69 8.15
C CYS A 29 -2.99 -37.26 8.35
N LEU A 30 -4.03 -37.11 9.19
CA LEU A 30 -4.34 -35.88 9.91
C LEU A 30 -3.87 -36.08 11.36
N GLY A 31 -2.90 -35.29 11.81
CA GLY A 31 -2.46 -35.25 13.21
C GLY A 31 -0.94 -35.20 13.39
N SER A 32 -0.50 -34.20 14.15
CA SER A 32 0.77 -34.01 14.84
C SER A 32 1.97 -34.90 14.49
N GLY A 33 3.06 -34.23 14.08
CA GLY A 33 4.43 -34.64 14.38
C GLY A 33 5.08 -35.58 13.37
N CYS A 34 5.71 -35.01 12.34
CA CYS A 34 6.76 -35.67 11.58
C CYS A 34 8.09 -34.98 11.92
N GLY A 35 8.86 -35.60 12.81
CA GLY A 35 10.21 -35.16 13.17
C GLY A 35 11.19 -35.35 12.02
N GLY A 36 12.08 -34.35 11.85
CA GLY A 36 13.24 -34.40 10.97
C GLY A 36 14.53 -34.21 11.78
N SER A 37 15.42 -35.18 11.65
CA SER A 37 16.62 -35.39 12.45
C SER A 37 17.87 -34.76 11.83
N GLY A 38 18.75 -34.22 12.69
CA GLY A 38 20.21 -34.43 12.70
C GLY A 38 21.06 -34.07 11.47
N GLY A 39 21.98 -33.12 11.67
CA GLY A 39 23.16 -32.93 10.83
C GLY A 39 24.31 -32.33 11.64
N ASP A 40 25.27 -33.18 12.04
CA ASP A 40 26.53 -32.80 12.65
C ASP A 40 27.62 -32.51 11.59
N GLY A 41 28.49 -31.55 11.89
CA GLY A 41 29.94 -31.70 11.67
C GLY A 41 30.57 -31.03 10.43
N GLY A 42 31.27 -29.93 10.64
CA GLY A 42 32.27 -29.39 9.71
C GLY A 42 33.27 -28.47 10.42
N THR A 43 34.46 -28.99 10.72
CA THR A 43 35.60 -28.27 11.32
C THR A 43 36.57 -27.76 10.25
N GLY A 44 37.18 -26.59 10.50
CA GLY A 44 38.57 -26.31 10.10
C GLY A 44 38.80 -25.27 8.99
N GLY A 45 39.27 -24.09 9.37
CA GLY A 45 39.90 -23.12 8.46
C GLY A 45 40.45 -21.91 9.23
N VAL A 46 41.77 -21.85 9.42
CA VAL A 46 42.51 -20.79 10.13
C VAL A 46 43.18 -19.87 9.10
N GLY A 47 43.10 -18.55 9.30
CA GLY A 47 44.17 -17.60 8.98
C GLY A 47 43.96 -16.63 7.82
N GLY A 48 43.57 -15.39 8.14
CA GLY A 48 43.67 -14.23 7.24
C GLY A 48 43.49 -12.92 8.01
N THR A 49 44.58 -12.20 8.24
CA THR A 49 44.65 -10.91 8.96
C THR A 49 44.41 -9.72 8.03
N GLY A 50 43.60 -8.76 8.46
CA GLY A 50 43.79 -7.32 8.17
C GLY A 50 42.72 -6.64 7.30
N GLY A 51 41.74 -6.01 7.95
CA GLY A 51 40.82 -5.04 7.36
C GLY A 51 39.79 -4.56 8.39
N LEU A 52 39.90 -3.32 8.86
CA LEU A 52 39.04 -2.68 9.86
C LEU A 52 37.81 -2.03 9.18
N GLY A 53 36.62 -2.25 9.75
CA GLY A 53 35.49 -1.30 9.72
C GLY A 53 34.22 -1.76 8.99
N GLY A 54 33.17 -2.06 9.75
CA GLY A 54 31.78 -2.17 9.26
C GLY A 54 30.96 -3.26 9.97
N ALA A 55 30.36 -2.94 11.11
CA ALA A 55 29.46 -3.81 11.85
C ALA A 55 28.14 -4.01 11.08
N GLY A 56 27.63 -5.24 11.08
CA GLY A 56 26.36 -5.62 10.45
C GLY A 56 26.22 -7.14 10.28
N GLY A 57 26.86 -7.92 11.15
CA GLY A 57 26.64 -9.36 11.20
C GLY A 57 25.42 -9.62 12.05
N GLY A 58 24.23 -9.63 11.42
CA GLY A 58 22.99 -10.07 12.03
C GLY A 58 23.19 -11.49 12.59
N GLY A 59 23.27 -11.58 13.91
CA GLY A 59 23.20 -12.86 14.59
C GLY A 59 21.87 -13.52 14.22
N GLY A 60 21.91 -14.83 13.94
CA GLY A 60 20.73 -15.67 13.78
C GLY A 60 19.94 -15.77 15.08
N GLY A 61 19.37 -14.65 15.51
CA GLY A 61 18.37 -14.58 16.56
C GLY A 61 17.15 -15.32 16.04
N SER A 62 16.68 -16.28 16.83
CA SER A 62 15.35 -16.86 16.67
C SER A 62 14.35 -15.75 16.38
N VAL A 63 13.52 -15.92 15.35
CA VAL A 63 12.43 -15.00 15.00
C VAL A 63 11.73 -14.59 16.30
N PRO A 64 11.73 -13.29 16.65
CA PRO A 64 11.13 -12.86 17.90
C PRO A 64 9.65 -13.25 17.89
N ALA A 65 9.24 -14.02 18.89
CA ALA A 65 7.83 -14.19 19.15
C ALA A 65 7.22 -12.79 19.39
N CYS A 66 6.09 -12.53 18.74
CA CYS A 66 5.40 -11.25 18.81
C CYS A 66 3.94 -11.44 19.23
N GLU A 67 3.33 -10.36 19.70
CA GLU A 67 1.89 -10.24 19.86
C GLU A 67 1.30 -9.73 18.54
N THR A 68 0.34 -10.48 18.00
CA THR A 68 -0.46 -10.08 16.84
C THR A 68 -1.52 -9.06 17.27
N SER A 69 -1.91 -8.19 16.35
CA SER A 69 -2.96 -7.20 16.51
C SER A 69 -3.75 -7.07 15.20
N LEU A 70 -4.80 -6.24 15.16
CA LEU A 70 -5.51 -5.97 13.90
C LEU A 70 -4.58 -5.38 12.83
N LEU A 71 -3.55 -4.62 13.24
CA LEU A 71 -2.54 -4.10 12.31
C LEU A 71 -1.43 -5.13 12.03
N CYS A 72 -1.20 -6.08 12.94
CA CYS A 72 -0.15 -7.10 12.86
C CYS A 72 -0.77 -8.49 12.85
N GLN A 73 -1.18 -8.96 11.68
CA GLN A 73 -1.82 -10.27 11.56
C GLN A 73 -0.81 -11.41 11.71
N SER A 74 0.47 -11.18 11.38
CA SER A 74 1.53 -12.16 11.57
C SER A 74 2.84 -11.52 12.03
N CYS A 75 3.61 -12.28 12.81
CA CYS A 75 4.93 -11.84 13.23
C CYS A 75 5.87 -11.84 12.03
N PRO A 76 6.48 -10.70 11.71
CA PRO A 76 7.43 -10.70 10.61
C PRO A 76 8.65 -11.55 10.94
N THR A 77 9.32 -12.05 9.91
CA THR A 77 10.40 -13.05 10.04
C THR A 77 11.78 -12.55 9.62
N GLU A 78 11.88 -11.40 8.96
CA GLU A 78 13.11 -10.87 8.37
C GLU A 78 13.06 -9.35 8.21
N GLY A 79 14.19 -8.65 8.01
CA GLY A 79 14.17 -7.21 7.73
C GLY A 79 13.90 -6.32 8.95
N PHE A 80 14.22 -6.81 10.15
CA PHE A 80 14.11 -6.04 11.39
C PHE A 80 15.08 -4.86 11.44
N CYS A 81 14.66 -3.79 12.11
CA CYS A 81 15.48 -2.62 12.41
C CYS A 81 15.06 -2.00 13.74
N ASP A 82 15.99 -1.32 14.39
CA ASP A 82 15.70 -0.44 15.52
C ASP A 82 15.65 1.03 15.05
N THR A 83 16.42 1.35 14.01
CA THR A 83 16.54 2.68 13.41
C THR A 83 16.67 2.60 11.89
N SER A 84 16.47 3.73 11.20
CA SER A 84 16.66 3.77 9.74
C SER A 84 18.12 3.55 9.30
N GLU A 85 19.10 3.63 10.22
CA GLU A 85 20.51 3.30 9.91
C GLU A 85 20.74 1.79 9.75
N ASP A 86 19.84 0.96 10.28
CA ASP A 86 19.91 -0.50 10.12
C ASP A 86 19.42 -0.95 8.72
N CYS A 87 18.81 -0.04 7.96
CA CYS A 87 18.20 -0.33 6.69
C CYS A 87 19.11 0.00 5.50
N SER A 88 18.90 -0.72 4.39
CA SER A 88 19.55 -0.42 3.11
C SER A 88 19.21 1.00 2.63
N VAL A 89 20.05 1.55 1.76
CA VAL A 89 19.80 2.87 1.15
C VAL A 89 18.41 2.89 0.50
N GLY A 90 17.62 3.91 0.83
CA GLY A 90 16.24 4.08 0.36
C GLY A 90 15.17 3.36 1.16
N SER A 91 15.57 2.60 2.17
CA SER A 91 14.67 2.04 3.15
C SER A 91 14.66 2.89 4.42
N VAL A 92 13.51 2.92 5.08
CA VAL A 92 13.32 3.54 6.40
C VAL A 92 12.82 2.48 7.37
N CYS A 93 13.18 2.64 8.64
CA CYS A 93 12.68 1.79 9.69
C CYS A 93 11.31 2.29 10.15
N ILE A 94 10.26 1.48 9.96
CA ILE A 94 8.91 1.76 10.48
C ILE A 94 8.52 0.74 11.52
N GLU A 95 7.61 1.10 12.43
CA GLU A 95 6.94 0.11 13.25
C GLU A 95 6.05 -0.78 12.37
N SER A 96 6.17 -2.10 12.50
CA SER A 96 5.31 -3.05 11.77
C SER A 96 3.86 -3.06 12.29
N GLY A 97 3.60 -2.45 13.44
CA GLY A 97 2.34 -2.60 14.18
C GLY A 97 2.32 -3.81 15.11
N CYS A 98 3.35 -4.66 15.05
CA CYS A 98 3.58 -5.77 15.96
C CYS A 98 4.36 -5.30 17.19
N ASN A 99 4.11 -5.95 18.33
CA ASN A 99 4.93 -5.80 19.52
C ASN A 99 5.62 -7.12 19.85
N THR A 100 6.80 -7.08 20.46
CA THR A 100 7.38 -8.25 21.11
C THR A 100 6.47 -8.73 22.25
N LEU A 101 6.68 -9.96 22.74
CA LEU A 101 5.96 -10.46 23.94
C LEU A 101 6.16 -9.61 25.21
N THR A 102 7.10 -8.65 25.19
CA THR A 102 7.31 -7.69 26.29
C THR A 102 6.70 -6.32 26.00
N GLY A 103 5.91 -6.19 24.93
CA GLY A 103 5.23 -4.95 24.54
C GLY A 103 6.11 -3.91 23.85
N ALA A 104 7.32 -4.27 23.37
CA ALA A 104 8.17 -3.34 22.62
C ALA A 104 7.78 -3.36 21.13
N PRO A 105 7.68 -2.21 20.44
CA PRO A 105 7.35 -2.19 19.02
C PRO A 105 8.44 -2.90 18.20
N ILE A 106 8.03 -3.60 17.15
CA ILE A 106 8.95 -4.26 16.22
C ILE A 106 9.13 -3.35 15.00
N GLY A 107 10.37 -2.92 14.74
CA GLY A 107 10.72 -2.11 13.57
C GLY A 107 11.07 -2.98 12.36
N HIS A 108 10.69 -2.51 11.16
CA HIS A 108 10.90 -3.15 9.88
C HIS A 108 11.43 -2.18 8.82
N CYS A 109 12.43 -2.62 8.06
CA CYS A 109 12.92 -1.89 6.91
C CYS A 109 11.93 -2.01 5.76
N VAL A 110 11.41 -0.87 5.34
CA VAL A 110 10.48 -0.72 4.21
C VAL A 110 11.00 0.37 3.30
N PHE A 111 10.73 0.26 2.00
CA PHE A 111 11.15 1.29 1.06
C PHE A 111 10.29 2.54 1.21
N ALA A 112 10.94 3.68 1.47
CA ALA A 112 10.32 4.99 1.35
C ALA A 112 10.26 5.31 -0.14
N GLY A 113 9.04 5.25 -0.70
CA GLY A 113 8.81 5.19 -2.12
C GLY A 113 9.08 6.48 -2.90
N GLY A 114 8.80 6.38 -4.20
CA GLY A 114 8.78 7.43 -5.20
C GLY A 114 8.56 6.78 -6.56
N GLY A 115 8.14 7.55 -7.57
CA GLY A 115 7.79 7.02 -8.90
C GLY A 115 8.92 6.21 -9.55
N ALA A 116 8.56 5.38 -10.53
CA ALA A 116 9.54 4.70 -11.37
C ALA A 116 10.44 5.71 -12.11
N CYS A 117 11.69 5.34 -12.36
CA CYS A 117 12.66 6.22 -13.02
C CYS A 117 13.66 5.42 -13.87
N ASP A 118 14.20 6.05 -14.91
CA ASP A 118 15.33 5.51 -15.65
C ASP A 118 16.65 6.14 -15.19
N SER A 119 16.58 7.40 -14.77
CA SER A 119 17.67 8.28 -14.36
C SER A 119 17.25 9.28 -13.28
N THR A 120 18.22 9.90 -12.60
CA THR A 120 17.94 10.92 -11.57
C THR A 120 17.22 12.15 -12.12
N ASP A 121 17.32 12.42 -13.43
CA ASP A 121 16.62 13.54 -14.06
C ASP A 121 15.09 13.32 -14.13
N ASP A 122 14.64 12.07 -14.01
CA ASP A 122 13.22 11.72 -13.92
C ASP A 122 12.66 11.96 -12.52
N CYS A 123 13.54 12.17 -11.53
CA CYS A 123 13.17 12.31 -10.14
C CYS A 123 12.97 13.78 -9.74
N PRO A 124 11.97 14.08 -8.88
CA PRO A 124 11.85 15.41 -8.30
C PRO A 124 13.09 15.75 -7.47
N ALA A 125 13.29 17.04 -7.19
CA ALA A 125 14.42 17.52 -6.41
C ALA A 125 14.60 16.74 -5.09
N GLU A 126 15.86 16.55 -4.68
CA GLU A 126 16.27 15.81 -3.48
C GLU A 126 16.04 14.29 -3.52
N ARG A 127 15.73 13.72 -4.70
CA ARG A 127 15.64 12.28 -4.92
C ARG A 127 16.67 11.82 -5.94
N GLU A 128 17.07 10.56 -5.80
CA GLU A 128 17.98 9.89 -6.71
C GLU A 128 17.30 8.66 -7.30
N CYS A 129 17.60 8.36 -8.57
CA CYS A 129 17.08 7.16 -9.20
C CYS A 129 17.95 5.96 -8.80
N MET A 130 17.43 5.12 -7.92
CA MET A 130 18.16 4.00 -7.31
C MET A 130 17.49 2.67 -7.65
N ASP A 131 18.30 1.61 -7.79
CA ASP A 131 17.79 0.24 -7.99
C ASP A 131 17.27 -0.30 -6.66
N VAL A 132 15.96 -0.51 -6.57
CA VAL A 132 15.28 -1.06 -5.41
C VAL A 132 15.05 -2.56 -5.63
N PRO A 133 15.53 -3.43 -4.73
CA PRO A 133 15.30 -4.87 -4.81
C PRO A 133 13.82 -5.20 -5.05
N VAL A 134 13.55 -6.09 -6.00
CA VAL A 134 12.20 -6.55 -6.41
C VAL A 134 11.35 -5.52 -7.17
N GLU A 135 11.50 -4.23 -6.88
CA GLU A 135 10.74 -3.16 -7.53
C GLU A 135 11.39 -2.58 -8.80
N GLY A 136 12.71 -2.70 -8.93
CA GLY A 136 13.49 -2.04 -9.97
C GLY A 136 13.82 -0.60 -9.61
N LYS A 137 14.09 0.25 -10.61
CA LYS A 137 14.51 1.63 -10.36
C LYS A 137 13.38 2.51 -9.84
N ARG A 138 13.64 3.26 -8.77
CA ARG A 138 12.71 4.17 -8.09
C ARG A 138 13.38 5.48 -7.71
N CYS A 139 12.59 6.56 -7.68
CA CYS A 139 13.01 7.85 -7.15
C CYS A 139 13.03 7.82 -5.62
N VAL A 140 14.21 7.61 -5.05
CA VAL A 140 14.39 7.46 -3.62
C VAL A 140 14.88 8.77 -3.01
N LYS A 141 14.28 9.19 -1.89
CA LYS A 141 14.78 10.32 -1.12
C LYS A 141 15.99 9.91 -0.29
N THR A 142 17.11 10.61 -0.44
CA THR A 142 18.37 10.30 0.25
C THR A 142 18.59 11.11 1.52
N THR A 143 17.74 12.10 1.77
CA THR A 143 17.78 12.94 2.97
C THR A 143 16.74 12.47 4.02
N PRO A 144 17.06 12.52 5.32
CA PRO A 144 16.10 12.15 6.36
C PRO A 144 14.83 13.00 6.34
N GLY A 145 13.70 12.38 6.70
CA GLY A 145 12.40 13.05 6.81
C GLY A 145 11.65 13.15 5.48
N CYS A 146 10.51 13.84 5.50
CA CYS A 146 9.59 13.91 4.37
C CYS A 146 9.28 15.36 3.96
N SER A 147 8.85 15.54 2.73
CA SER A 147 8.44 16.82 2.13
C SER A 147 7.10 16.68 1.41
N ILE A 148 6.82 15.49 0.89
CA ILE A 148 5.57 15.11 0.23
C ILE A 148 5.16 13.73 0.72
N ARG A 149 3.90 13.32 0.45
CA ARG A 149 3.38 12.01 0.85
C ARG A 149 4.23 10.82 0.38
N PHE A 150 4.81 10.92 -0.82
CA PHE A 150 5.60 9.84 -1.43
C PHE A 150 6.91 9.58 -0.71
N ASP A 151 7.40 10.54 0.09
CA ASP A 151 8.58 10.31 0.94
C ASP A 151 8.30 9.35 2.09
N CYS A 152 7.02 9.05 2.34
CA CYS A 152 6.59 8.11 3.35
C CYS A 152 6.13 6.82 2.70
N VAL A 153 6.33 5.72 3.41
CA VAL A 153 5.82 4.41 2.99
C VAL A 153 4.28 4.41 2.98
N PRO A 154 3.64 3.54 2.20
CA PRO A 154 2.19 3.40 2.22
C PRO A 154 1.62 3.27 3.64
N GLY A 155 0.54 3.98 3.92
CA GLY A 155 -0.06 4.05 5.26
C GLY A 155 0.56 5.10 6.19
N PHE A 156 1.61 5.80 5.78
CA PHE A 156 2.20 6.91 6.52
C PHE A 156 1.98 8.23 5.78
N SER A 157 1.82 9.31 6.54
CA SER A 157 1.62 10.65 6.01
C SER A 157 2.78 11.56 6.37
N CYS A 158 3.16 12.44 5.44
CA CYS A 158 4.18 13.43 5.72
C CYS A 158 3.60 14.60 6.53
N GLU A 159 3.99 14.71 7.79
CA GLU A 159 3.49 15.74 8.71
C GLU A 159 4.66 16.48 9.35
N ASN A 160 4.77 17.77 9.08
CA ASN A 160 5.82 18.64 9.62
C ASN A 160 7.24 18.05 9.44
N GLY A 161 7.49 17.46 8.27
CA GLY A 161 8.79 16.86 7.92
C GLY A 161 9.02 15.44 8.43
N SER A 162 8.05 14.81 9.10
CA SER A 162 8.14 13.44 9.64
C SER A 162 7.03 12.54 9.09
N CYS A 163 7.33 11.28 8.84
CA CYS A 163 6.32 10.29 8.46
C CYS A 163 5.55 9.82 9.70
N VAL A 164 4.26 10.15 9.76
CA VAL A 164 3.35 9.78 10.85
C VAL A 164 2.52 8.58 10.43
N ASP A 165 2.39 7.60 11.33
CA ASP A 165 1.61 6.39 11.10
C ASP A 165 0.11 6.71 11.02
N ARG A 166 -0.46 6.52 9.84
CA ARG A 166 -1.88 6.72 9.52
C ARG A 166 -2.55 5.43 9.06
N ARG A 167 -1.93 4.27 9.34
CA ARG A 167 -2.51 2.98 9.00
C ARG A 167 -3.77 2.76 9.82
N VAL A 168 -4.81 2.39 9.10
CA VAL A 168 -6.12 2.04 9.62
C VAL A 168 -6.31 0.55 9.37
N PRO A 169 -6.34 -0.31 10.40
CA PRO A 169 -6.45 -1.75 10.22
C PRO A 169 -7.73 -2.15 9.47
N CYS A 170 -7.66 -3.22 8.69
CA CYS A 170 -8.77 -3.81 7.96
C CYS A 170 -8.51 -5.29 7.69
N ASP A 171 -9.57 -6.05 7.48
CA ASP A 171 -9.52 -7.42 6.95
C ASP A 171 -10.14 -7.47 5.54
N LEU A 172 -11.05 -6.54 5.23
CA LEU A 172 -11.77 -6.43 3.96
C LEU A 172 -11.88 -4.97 3.52
N ASP A 173 -12.09 -4.74 2.22
CA ASP A 173 -12.34 -3.39 1.68
C ASP A 173 -13.53 -2.68 2.35
N SER A 174 -14.50 -3.44 2.86
CA SER A 174 -15.67 -2.90 3.57
C SER A 174 -15.32 -2.28 4.92
N ASP A 175 -14.17 -2.61 5.50
CA ASP A 175 -13.71 -2.05 6.77
C ASP A 175 -13.08 -0.67 6.57
N CYS A 176 -12.74 -0.35 5.31
CA CYS A 176 -12.07 0.87 4.95
C CYS A 176 -13.03 2.02 4.64
N PRO A 177 -12.66 3.27 4.96
CA PRO A 177 -13.45 4.43 4.58
C PRO A 177 -13.67 4.52 3.07
N LYS A 178 -14.51 5.47 2.65
CA LYS A 178 -14.67 5.79 1.22
C LYS A 178 -13.32 6.07 0.56
N ASN A 179 -13.17 5.67 -0.70
CA ASN A 179 -11.95 5.79 -1.51
C ASN A 179 -10.72 5.06 -0.96
N HIS A 180 -10.93 4.03 -0.12
CA HIS A 180 -9.85 3.19 0.39
C HIS A 180 -10.07 1.71 0.07
N LEU A 181 -8.95 1.02 -0.11
CA LEU A 181 -8.82 -0.43 -0.24
C LEU A 181 -8.12 -1.01 0.96
N CYS A 182 -8.46 -2.23 1.32
CA CYS A 182 -7.68 -3.00 2.27
C CYS A 182 -6.51 -3.67 1.54
N LEU A 183 -5.30 -3.15 1.74
CA LEU A 183 -4.09 -3.76 1.18
C LEU A 183 -3.16 -4.26 2.27
N GLY A 184 -2.51 -5.38 1.96
CA GLY A 184 -1.62 -6.09 2.86
C GLY A 184 -0.15 -6.02 2.47
N THR A 185 0.71 -6.03 3.48
CA THR A 185 2.06 -6.57 3.39
C THR A 185 2.04 -8.03 3.88
N THR A 186 3.20 -8.68 3.95
CA THR A 186 3.30 -10.02 4.55
C THR A 186 2.88 -10.09 6.02
N ALA A 187 2.88 -8.97 6.75
CA ALA A 187 2.63 -8.93 8.20
C ALA A 187 1.44 -8.07 8.63
N SER A 188 0.96 -7.17 7.76
CA SER A 188 -0.02 -6.14 8.13
C SER A 188 -1.01 -5.85 7.02
N GLU A 189 -2.29 -5.70 7.34
CA GLU A 189 -3.32 -5.22 6.42
C GLU A 189 -3.87 -3.87 6.92
N PHE A 190 -3.99 -2.91 6.02
CA PHE A 190 -4.48 -1.57 6.36
C PHE A 190 -5.09 -0.86 5.16
N CYS A 191 -5.96 0.09 5.46
CA CYS A 191 -6.63 0.91 4.47
C CYS A 191 -5.64 1.85 3.80
N VAL A 192 -5.57 1.77 2.48
CA VAL A 192 -4.83 2.67 1.62
C VAL A 192 -5.78 3.43 0.72
N ARG A 193 -5.51 4.71 0.52
CA ARG A 193 -6.29 5.54 -0.39
C ARG A 193 -6.02 5.12 -1.83
N ILE A 194 -7.07 4.99 -2.64
CA ILE A 194 -6.98 4.58 -4.05
C ILE A 194 -6.46 5.74 -4.91
N GLN A 195 -7.07 6.92 -4.76
CA GLN A 195 -6.80 8.11 -5.57
C GLN A 195 -5.50 8.79 -5.13
N VAL A 196 -4.38 8.26 -5.62
CA VAL A 196 -3.01 8.73 -5.34
C VAL A 196 -2.37 9.28 -6.62
N ASP A 197 -1.44 10.23 -6.52
CA ASP A 197 -0.75 10.73 -7.72
C ASP A 197 -0.09 9.58 -8.49
N CYS A 198 -0.15 9.67 -9.81
CA CYS A 198 0.54 8.79 -10.72
C CYS A 198 1.04 9.58 -11.94
N ALA A 199 2.12 9.10 -12.55
CA ALA A 199 2.54 9.57 -13.87
C ALA A 199 2.05 8.60 -14.96
N GLU A 200 2.08 7.29 -14.65
CA GLU A 200 1.70 6.20 -15.52
C GLU A 200 0.82 5.17 -14.80
N ASP A 201 0.09 4.34 -15.57
CA ASP A 201 -0.77 3.28 -15.02
C ASP A 201 -0.02 2.31 -14.09
N PHE A 202 1.29 2.11 -14.32
CA PHE A 202 2.09 1.23 -13.48
C PHE A 202 2.28 1.77 -12.05
N ASP A 203 2.22 3.08 -11.85
CA ASP A 203 2.28 3.68 -10.51
C ASP A 203 1.05 3.33 -9.67
N CYS A 204 -0.04 2.92 -10.33
CA CYS A 204 -1.29 2.51 -9.71
C CYS A 204 -1.36 1.01 -9.39
N PHE A 205 -0.28 0.26 -9.65
CA PHE A 205 -0.26 -1.18 -9.42
C PHE A 205 -0.69 -1.55 -7.99
N GLY A 206 -1.71 -2.39 -7.88
CA GLY A 206 -2.30 -2.81 -6.60
C GLY A 206 -3.36 -1.85 -6.04
N LEU A 207 -3.48 -0.63 -6.56
CA LEU A 207 -4.48 0.36 -6.15
C LEU A 207 -5.61 0.49 -7.17
N ALA A 208 -5.27 0.60 -8.46
CA ALA A 208 -6.20 0.79 -9.56
C ALA A 208 -5.50 0.51 -10.92
N PRO A 209 -6.27 0.27 -12.00
CA PRO A 209 -5.72 0.00 -13.33
C PRO A 209 -5.17 1.20 -14.09
N PHE A 210 -5.71 2.41 -13.86
CA PHE A 210 -5.45 3.56 -14.72
C PHE A 210 -4.93 4.74 -13.95
N CYS A 211 -4.07 5.49 -14.62
CA CYS A 211 -3.61 6.80 -14.19
C CYS A 211 -4.29 7.91 -15.01
N ALA A 212 -5.26 8.60 -14.42
CA ALA A 212 -6.12 9.56 -15.10
C ALA A 212 -6.37 10.83 -14.27
N ASP A 213 -6.60 11.94 -14.94
CA ASP A 213 -6.98 13.23 -14.33
C ASP A 213 -8.49 13.21 -14.04
N ILE A 214 -8.87 12.73 -12.85
CA ILE A 214 -10.27 12.41 -12.52
C ILE A 214 -11.11 13.68 -12.36
N ASP A 215 -10.54 14.70 -11.71
CA ASP A 215 -11.23 15.94 -11.34
C ASP A 215 -10.92 17.12 -12.28
N GLY A 216 -9.98 16.98 -13.20
CA GLY A 216 -9.63 17.99 -14.19
C GLY A 216 -8.67 19.06 -13.68
N ASP A 217 -7.94 18.78 -12.59
CA ASP A 217 -6.93 19.71 -12.04
C ASP A 217 -5.60 19.70 -12.83
N GLY A 218 -5.43 18.73 -13.73
CA GLY A 218 -4.25 18.55 -14.58
C GLY A 218 -3.19 17.62 -13.99
N ASN A 219 -3.35 17.18 -12.75
CA ASN A 219 -2.63 16.06 -12.15
C ASN A 219 -3.39 14.77 -12.47
N LYS A 220 -2.74 13.62 -12.29
CA LYS A 220 -3.38 12.33 -12.52
C LYS A 220 -3.37 11.51 -11.27
N GLU A 221 -4.43 10.72 -11.12
CA GLU A 221 -4.66 9.83 -10.01
C GLU A 221 -4.99 8.42 -10.47
N CYS A 222 -4.74 7.49 -9.56
CA CYS A 222 -5.13 6.12 -9.72
C CYS A 222 -6.66 5.95 -9.61
N ALA A 223 -7.28 5.39 -10.65
CA ALA A 223 -8.72 5.09 -10.70
C ALA A 223 -9.09 3.93 -11.64
N GLY A 224 -10.34 3.49 -11.52
CA GLY A 224 -10.99 2.52 -12.40
C GLY A 224 -10.98 1.08 -11.89
N GLU A 225 -11.60 0.19 -12.67
CA GLU A 225 -11.67 -1.25 -12.38
C GLU A 225 -10.92 -2.07 -13.43
N ILE A 226 -10.21 -3.10 -12.99
CA ILE A 226 -9.90 -4.23 -13.86
C ILE A 226 -11.14 -5.13 -13.87
N ASP A 227 -12.15 -4.79 -14.67
CA ASP A 227 -13.19 -5.78 -14.99
C ASP A 227 -12.67 -6.63 -16.16
N PRO A 228 -12.28 -7.91 -15.93
CA PRO A 228 -11.80 -8.78 -16.99
C PRO A 228 -12.86 -9.10 -18.06
N TYR A 229 -14.12 -8.71 -17.84
CA TYR A 229 -15.24 -8.88 -18.75
C TYR A 229 -15.76 -7.56 -19.34
N ALA A 230 -15.28 -6.40 -18.88
CA ALA A 230 -15.69 -5.12 -19.44
C ALA A 230 -15.19 -5.00 -20.89
N LEU A 231 -16.11 -4.64 -21.78
CA LEU A 231 -15.82 -4.45 -23.20
C LEU A 231 -15.11 -3.11 -23.47
N SER A 232 -15.15 -2.17 -22.52
CA SER A 232 -14.33 -0.96 -22.49
C SER A 232 -13.68 -0.79 -21.13
N LEU A 233 -12.38 -0.48 -21.17
CA LEU A 233 -11.56 -0.08 -20.04
C LEU A 233 -11.72 1.43 -19.86
N ASP A 234 -12.91 1.88 -19.49
CA ASP A 234 -13.17 3.30 -19.29
C ASP A 234 -12.88 3.69 -17.84
N THR A 235 -12.09 4.74 -17.66
CA THR A 235 -11.86 5.36 -16.36
C THR A 235 -12.99 6.33 -16.08
N CYS A 236 -13.60 6.26 -14.90
CA CYS A 236 -14.57 7.28 -14.50
C CYS A 236 -13.87 8.64 -14.40
N LEU A 237 -14.39 9.65 -15.12
CA LEU A 237 -14.00 11.05 -14.98
C LEU A 237 -15.19 11.87 -14.48
N ASN A 238 -14.95 12.88 -13.61
CA ASN A 238 -16.02 13.73 -13.08
C ASN A 238 -16.84 14.39 -14.22
N ALA A 239 -16.18 14.73 -15.33
CA ALA A 239 -16.81 15.30 -16.52
C ALA A 239 -17.87 14.39 -17.19
N GLU A 240 -17.83 13.09 -16.90
CA GLU A 240 -18.78 12.09 -17.44
C GLU A 240 -19.97 11.85 -16.48
N CYS A 241 -19.87 12.33 -15.24
CA CYS A 241 -20.89 12.20 -14.20
C CYS A 241 -21.97 13.29 -14.32
N SER A 242 -22.96 13.03 -15.18
CA SER A 242 -24.04 13.99 -15.47
C SER A 242 -25.16 14.06 -14.42
N ASP A 243 -25.21 13.12 -13.47
CA ASP A 243 -26.24 13.12 -12.41
C ASP A 243 -25.84 14.09 -11.28
N PRO A 244 -26.62 15.14 -10.97
CA PRO A 244 -26.29 16.08 -9.91
C PRO A 244 -26.32 15.47 -8.50
N SER A 245 -26.91 14.28 -8.33
CA SER A 245 -26.86 13.51 -7.09
C SER A 245 -25.66 12.59 -6.97
N ALA A 246 -24.92 12.41 -8.07
CA ALA A 246 -23.69 11.62 -8.15
C ALA A 246 -22.67 12.26 -9.13
N PRO A 247 -22.20 13.49 -8.85
CA PRO A 247 -21.45 14.30 -9.81
C PRO A 247 -19.95 14.00 -9.89
N VAL A 248 -19.43 13.10 -9.04
CA VAL A 248 -17.99 12.82 -8.94
C VAL A 248 -17.70 11.33 -9.00
N CYS A 249 -16.51 10.97 -9.44
CA CYS A 249 -16.05 9.58 -9.46
C CYS A 249 -15.62 9.13 -8.07
N GLU A 250 -16.36 8.17 -7.55
CA GLU A 250 -16.20 7.55 -6.25
C GLU A 250 -15.71 6.12 -6.41
N ALA A 251 -14.85 5.66 -5.51
CA ALA A 251 -14.54 4.23 -5.44
C ALA A 251 -15.76 3.43 -4.97
N ALA A 252 -16.11 2.40 -5.74
CA ALA A 252 -17.23 1.52 -5.49
C ALA A 252 -17.08 0.77 -4.15
N THR A 253 -18.15 0.10 -3.76
CA THR A 253 -18.24 -0.60 -2.46
C THR A 253 -17.31 -1.80 -2.31
N VAL A 254 -16.70 -2.33 -3.37
CA VAL A 254 -15.70 -3.41 -3.32
C VAL A 254 -14.66 -3.18 -4.41
N GLY A 255 -13.37 -3.32 -4.08
CA GLY A 255 -12.29 -3.16 -5.04
C GLY A 255 -12.03 -1.70 -5.45
N SER A 256 -11.24 -1.55 -6.51
CA SER A 256 -10.77 -0.25 -7.00
C SER A 256 -11.74 0.44 -7.96
N ALA A 257 -12.83 -0.24 -8.31
CA ALA A 257 -13.76 0.22 -9.32
C ALA A 257 -14.22 1.64 -9.03
N SER A 258 -14.29 2.49 -10.05
CA SER A 258 -14.72 3.87 -9.89
C SER A 258 -16.03 4.07 -10.66
N GLU A 259 -17.03 4.61 -9.98
CA GLU A 259 -18.35 4.90 -10.54
C GLU A 259 -18.79 6.32 -10.16
N CYS A 260 -19.74 6.89 -10.89
CA CYS A 260 -20.31 8.18 -10.51
C CYS A 260 -21.05 8.04 -9.17
N GLY A 261 -20.64 8.82 -8.19
CA GLY A 261 -21.10 8.80 -6.81
C GLY A 261 -20.97 10.18 -6.15
N GLN A 262 -20.94 10.18 -4.82
CA GLN A 262 -20.99 11.37 -3.98
C GLN A 262 -19.68 11.66 -3.26
N TYR A 263 -18.80 10.66 -3.13
CA TYR A 263 -17.58 10.71 -2.34
C TYR A 263 -16.34 10.62 -3.24
N GLY A 264 -16.16 11.56 -4.17
CA GLY A 264 -15.05 11.57 -5.12
C GLY A 264 -14.15 12.81 -4.99
N LEU A 265 -13.08 12.89 -5.81
CA LEU A 265 -12.24 14.09 -5.90
C LEU A 265 -13.03 15.29 -6.43
N CYS A 266 -12.61 16.49 -6.07
CA CYS A 266 -13.25 17.74 -6.48
C CYS A 266 -12.25 18.91 -6.49
N LEU A 267 -12.54 19.93 -7.30
CA LEU A 267 -11.78 21.18 -7.34
C LEU A 267 -12.39 22.20 -6.36
N ASP A 268 -13.72 22.31 -6.37
CA ASP A 268 -14.50 23.20 -5.52
C ASP A 268 -15.89 22.64 -5.17
N ASP A 269 -16.61 23.36 -4.30
CA ASP A 269 -17.93 22.94 -3.80
C ASP A 269 -18.98 22.76 -4.91
N GLY A 270 -18.77 23.37 -6.08
CA GLY A 270 -19.65 23.24 -7.24
C GLY A 270 -19.60 21.87 -7.91
N ASP A 271 -18.52 21.10 -7.70
CA ASP A 271 -18.39 19.73 -8.20
C ASP A 271 -19.16 18.73 -7.34
N CYS A 272 -19.55 19.10 -6.12
CA CYS A 272 -20.15 18.19 -5.16
C CYS A 272 -21.67 18.17 -5.19
N ALA A 273 -22.24 17.03 -4.80
CA ALA A 273 -23.68 16.88 -4.66
C ALA A 273 -24.25 17.84 -3.59
N ALA A 274 -25.54 18.18 -3.69
CA ALA A 274 -26.17 19.03 -2.69
C ALA A 274 -26.04 18.44 -1.27
N GLY A 275 -25.51 19.24 -0.33
CA GLY A 275 -25.27 18.81 1.05
C GLY A 275 -23.84 18.30 1.31
N PHE A 276 -22.98 18.32 0.30
CA PHE A 276 -21.56 18.02 0.39
C PHE A 276 -20.73 19.30 0.24
N SER A 277 -19.48 19.27 0.71
CA SER A 277 -18.44 20.29 0.49
C SER A 277 -17.20 19.62 -0.06
N CYS A 278 -16.40 20.39 -0.79
CA CYS A 278 -15.13 19.98 -1.34
C CYS A 278 -13.99 20.27 -0.34
N VAL A 279 -13.57 19.26 0.42
CA VAL A 279 -12.70 19.44 1.59
C VAL A 279 -11.37 18.70 1.44
N GLY A 280 -10.27 19.40 1.73
CA GLY A 280 -8.93 18.80 1.79
C GLY A 280 -8.70 18.06 3.11
N LEU A 281 -9.10 16.79 3.17
CA LEU A 281 -8.95 15.98 4.38
C LEU A 281 -7.52 15.47 4.59
N TRP A 282 -6.70 15.47 3.54
CA TRP A 282 -5.39 14.81 3.50
C TRP A 282 -4.24 15.81 3.30
N PRO A 283 -3.02 15.47 3.74
CA PRO A 283 -1.85 16.35 3.59
C PRO A 283 -1.38 16.51 2.15
N ASP A 284 -1.92 15.73 1.22
CA ASP A 284 -1.54 15.79 -0.20
C ASP A 284 -2.24 16.92 -0.97
N GLY A 285 -3.05 17.72 -0.29
CA GLY A 285 -3.68 18.91 -0.84
C GLY A 285 -4.90 18.62 -1.71
N ARG A 286 -5.18 17.34 -2.01
CA ARG A 286 -6.39 16.96 -2.75
C ARG A 286 -7.62 17.12 -1.89
N LYS A 287 -8.72 17.48 -2.54
CA LYS A 287 -10.01 17.61 -1.89
C LYS A 287 -10.95 16.51 -2.34
N GLU A 288 -11.85 16.16 -1.44
CA GLU A 288 -12.88 15.16 -1.68
C GLU A 288 -14.25 15.76 -1.36
N CYS A 289 -15.25 15.39 -2.13
CA CYS A 289 -16.64 15.67 -1.78
C CYS A 289 -17.01 14.84 -0.56
N VAL A 290 -17.37 15.54 0.51
CA VAL A 290 -17.80 14.90 1.76
C VAL A 290 -19.04 15.57 2.31
N PRO A 291 -19.94 14.83 3.00
CA PRO A 291 -21.13 15.44 3.60
C PRO A 291 -20.74 16.52 4.60
N ASN A 292 -21.51 17.61 4.60
CA ASN A 292 -21.28 18.74 5.50
C ASN A 292 -21.32 18.30 6.98
N GLY A 293 -20.38 18.82 7.78
CA GLY A 293 -20.27 18.53 9.22
C GLY A 293 -19.15 17.54 9.53
N GLY A 294 -19.38 16.67 10.51
CA GLY A 294 -18.40 15.67 10.94
C GLY A 294 -17.70 16.00 12.25
N SER A 295 -16.85 15.07 12.72
CA SER A 295 -16.03 15.25 13.92
C SER A 295 -14.59 15.68 13.61
N CYS A 296 -14.20 15.68 12.33
CA CYS A 296 -12.91 16.14 11.86
C CYS A 296 -13.09 16.91 10.55
N SER A 297 -12.13 17.79 10.27
CA SER A 297 -12.06 18.62 9.07
C SER A 297 -10.74 18.44 8.32
N SER A 298 -9.78 17.76 8.94
CA SER A 298 -8.47 17.46 8.39
C SER A 298 -7.82 16.29 9.12
N PHE A 299 -6.82 15.66 8.52
CA PHE A 299 -6.05 14.57 9.13
C PHE A 299 -5.41 14.93 10.48
N VAL A 300 -5.06 16.19 10.73
CA VAL A 300 -4.45 16.62 12.00
C VAL A 300 -5.42 16.60 13.18
N ASP A 301 -6.73 16.56 12.90
CA ASP A 301 -7.76 16.45 13.94
C ASP A 301 -7.81 15.04 14.56
N CYS A 302 -7.22 14.05 13.88
CA CYS A 302 -7.26 12.64 14.27
C CYS A 302 -5.93 12.18 14.88
N GLY A 303 -6.04 11.25 15.84
CA GLY A 303 -4.87 10.66 16.49
C GLY A 303 -4.01 9.83 15.54
N ILE A 304 -2.85 9.38 16.04
CA ILE A 304 -2.03 8.38 15.33
C ILE A 304 -2.88 7.13 15.00
N ARG A 305 -2.61 6.48 13.87
CA ARG A 305 -3.39 5.32 13.37
C ARG A 305 -4.87 5.62 13.18
N GLN A 306 -5.19 6.87 12.89
CA GLN A 306 -6.52 7.31 12.48
C GLN A 306 -6.42 8.27 11.32
N VAL A 307 -7.45 8.27 10.49
CA VAL A 307 -7.59 9.18 9.33
C VAL A 307 -8.91 9.92 9.39
N CYS A 308 -8.92 11.18 8.97
CA CYS A 308 -10.17 11.91 8.79
C CYS A 308 -10.77 11.54 7.44
N ALA A 309 -11.84 10.75 7.44
CA ALA A 309 -12.48 10.29 6.21
C ALA A 309 -13.97 10.03 6.42
N SER A 310 -14.74 9.97 5.33
CA SER A 310 -16.12 9.51 5.37
C SER A 310 -16.19 7.99 5.58
N PRO A 311 -17.03 7.50 6.50
CA PRO A 311 -17.23 6.06 6.71
C PRO A 311 -17.69 5.34 5.44
N ARG A 312 -17.42 4.03 5.35
CA ARG A 312 -17.80 3.20 4.18
C ARG A 312 -19.29 3.26 3.84
N ASP A 313 -20.14 3.27 4.86
CA ASP A 313 -21.60 3.34 4.73
C ASP A 313 -22.13 4.77 4.49
N GLY A 314 -21.21 5.72 4.28
CA GLY A 314 -21.50 7.13 4.08
C GLY A 314 -21.60 7.91 5.39
N GLY A 315 -21.73 9.23 5.25
CA GLY A 315 -21.78 10.18 6.35
C GLY A 315 -20.62 11.17 6.35
N ALA A 316 -20.77 12.18 7.22
CA ALA A 316 -19.78 13.25 7.34
C ALA A 316 -18.44 12.73 7.87
N PRO A 317 -17.32 13.41 7.56
CA PRO A 317 -15.99 12.97 7.97
C PRO A 317 -15.88 12.77 9.47
N SER A 318 -15.25 11.67 9.87
CA SER A 318 -14.90 11.40 11.26
C SER A 318 -13.57 10.66 11.33
N CYS A 319 -12.94 10.66 12.50
CA CYS A 319 -11.68 9.94 12.69
C CYS A 319 -11.92 8.43 12.65
N GLN A 320 -11.52 7.82 11.54
CA GLN A 320 -11.62 6.38 11.29
C GLN A 320 -10.41 5.68 11.91
N ALA A 321 -10.66 4.71 12.78
CA ALA A 321 -9.63 3.86 13.37
C ALA A 321 -9.66 2.43 12.80
N GLY A 322 -10.52 2.16 11.82
CA GLY A 322 -10.65 0.87 11.14
C GLY A 322 -11.62 -0.05 11.86
N TYR A 323 -11.61 -1.31 11.45
CA TYR A 323 -12.37 -2.35 12.14
C TYR A 323 -11.92 -2.43 13.61
N GLN A 324 -12.88 -2.50 14.54
CA GLN A 324 -12.64 -2.75 15.96
C GLN A 324 -13.50 -3.94 16.37
N GLU A 325 -12.85 -5.03 16.78
CA GLU A 325 -13.52 -6.22 17.34
C GLU A 325 -14.25 -5.94 18.66
#